data_AF-A0A2S0UGL8-F1
#
_entry.id   AF-A0A2S0UGL8-F1
#
_cell.length_a   1.000
_cell.length_b   1.000
_cell.length_c   1.000
_cell.angle_alpha   90.00
_cell.angle_beta   90.00
_cell.angle_gamma   90.00
#
_symmetry.space_group_name_H-M   'P 1'
#
loop_
_entity.id
_entity.type
_entity.pdbx_description
1 polymer ?
#
loop_
_entity_poly.entity_id
_entity_poly.type
_entity_poly.pdbx_seq_one_letter_code
_entity_poly.pdbx_strand_id
1 'polypeptide(L)'
;MNEMEQLNEEQILDGLFEAADKLPEEAVYIQRLDLRMILRGLTSSRVDSIRERCTVRRTIKGRTEEKVDTEVFNALLISESTVRLEVKGLELTGWGDSRITSRLKLSGGEQAVRRMLLAGELDAVGDKVLELSGFGVDIDDLKN
;
A
#
# COMPACT_ATOMS: atom_id res chain seq x y z
N MET A 1 -30.96 21.62 11.47
CA MET A 1 -29.99 22.36 12.30
C MET A 1 -28.65 21.67 12.13
N ASN A 2 -27.76 22.22 11.30
CA ASN A 2 -26.34 21.85 11.36
C ASN A 2 -25.67 22.97 12.14
N GLU A 3 -25.34 22.71 13.40
CA GLU A 3 -24.33 23.48 14.09
C GLU A 3 -23.00 23.11 13.42
N MET A 4 -22.52 23.96 12.51
CA MET A 4 -21.08 23.99 12.26
C MET A 4 -20.48 24.48 13.57
N GLU A 5 -19.96 23.56 14.40
CA GLU A 5 -19.06 23.94 15.46
C GLU A 5 -17.98 24.82 14.83
N GLN A 6 -17.90 26.08 15.28
CA GLN A 6 -16.82 26.97 14.90
C GLN A 6 -15.56 26.44 15.59
N LEU A 7 -14.93 25.43 14.98
CA LEU A 7 -13.60 24.99 15.36
C LEU A 7 -12.68 26.20 15.27
N ASN A 8 -11.92 26.46 16.32
CA ASN A 8 -10.89 27.48 16.26
C ASN A 8 -9.73 26.98 15.36
N GLU A 9 -8.87 27.90 14.93
CA GLU A 9 -7.76 27.61 14.02
C GLU A 9 -6.87 26.46 14.53
N GLU A 10 -6.59 26.43 15.83
CA GLU A 10 -5.77 25.39 16.48
C GLU A 10 -6.41 24.01 16.34
N GLN A 11 -7.72 23.88 16.61
CA GLN A 11 -8.45 22.63 16.47
C GLN A 11 -8.52 22.13 15.01
N ILE A 12 -8.56 23.05 14.03
CA ILE A 12 -8.52 22.70 12.60
C ILE A 12 -7.15 22.16 12.22
N LEU A 13 -6.08 22.82 12.67
CA LEU A 13 -4.70 22.38 12.43
C LEU A 13 -4.41 21.04 13.11
N ASP A 14 -4.84 20.86 14.36
CA ASP A 14 -4.74 19.58 15.07
C ASP A 14 -5.44 18.46 14.30
N GLY A 15 -6.64 18.72 13.78
CA GLY A 15 -7.36 17.77 12.92
C GLY A 15 -6.60 17.39 11.65
N LEU A 16 -5.91 18.34 11.02
CA LEU A 16 -5.05 18.08 9.85
C LEU A 16 -3.83 17.23 10.20
N PHE A 17 -3.18 17.51 11.33
CA PHE A 17 -2.02 16.73 11.79
C PHE A 17 -2.42 15.32 12.19
N GLU A 18 -3.55 15.15 12.90
CA GLU A 18 -4.08 13.83 13.22
C GLU A 18 -4.41 13.01 11.96
N ALA A 19 -4.97 13.64 10.93
CA ALA A 19 -5.27 12.98 9.66
C ALA A 19 -4.00 12.57 8.91
N ALA A 20 -2.91 13.33 9.02
CA ALA A 20 -1.62 12.97 8.45
C ALA A 20 -0.99 11.75 9.15
N ASP A 21 -1.21 11.59 10.45
CA ASP A 21 -0.70 10.46 11.23
C ASP A 21 -1.57 9.20 11.10
N LYS A 22 -2.89 9.37 10.99
CA LYS A 22 -3.87 8.27 10.91
C LYS A 22 -4.31 8.02 9.47
N LEU A 23 -3.41 7.41 8.70
CA LEU A 23 -3.71 7.01 7.32
C LEU A 23 -4.88 6.00 7.27
N PRO A 24 -5.69 6.02 6.20
CA PRO A 24 -6.83 5.10 6.04
C PRO A 24 -6.40 3.63 6.11
N GLU A 25 -7.18 2.80 6.80
CA GLU A 25 -6.96 1.36 6.92
C GLU A 25 -8.19 0.58 6.46
N GLU A 26 -7.96 -0.56 5.79
CA GLU A 26 -9.03 -1.46 5.37
C GLU A 26 -8.60 -2.93 5.47
N ALA A 27 -9.56 -3.79 5.79
CA ALA A 27 -9.37 -5.22 5.80
C ALA A 27 -9.65 -5.83 4.43
N VAL A 28 -8.65 -6.46 3.82
CA VAL A 28 -8.77 -7.20 2.56
C VAL A 28 -8.70 -8.70 2.83
N TYR A 29 -9.54 -9.48 2.15
CA TYR A 29 -9.63 -10.92 2.35
C TYR A 29 -9.36 -11.69 1.05
N ILE A 30 -8.38 -12.60 1.10
CA ILE A 30 -8.00 -13.49 0.00
C ILE A 30 -8.57 -14.88 0.28
N GLN A 31 -9.71 -15.19 -0.33
CA GLN A 31 -10.50 -16.41 -0.06
C GLN A 31 -9.69 -17.70 -0.23
N ARG A 32 -8.86 -17.79 -1.27
CA ARG A 32 -8.06 -18.99 -1.58
C ARG A 32 -7.09 -19.36 -0.46
N LEU A 33 -6.56 -18.36 0.23
CA LEU A 33 -5.57 -18.54 1.28
C LEU A 33 -6.20 -18.55 2.68
N ASP A 34 -7.49 -18.22 2.81
CA ASP A 34 -8.12 -17.91 4.10
C ASP A 34 -7.28 -16.87 4.86
N LEU A 35 -6.86 -15.84 4.11
CA LEU A 35 -5.94 -14.80 4.55
C LEU A 35 -6.68 -13.48 4.62
N ARG A 36 -6.74 -12.89 5.82
CA ARG A 36 -7.16 -11.52 6.06
C ARG A 36 -5.94 -10.64 6.27
N MET A 37 -5.93 -9.48 5.63
CA MET A 37 -4.85 -8.50 5.72
C MET A 37 -5.43 -7.16 6.12
N ILE A 38 -4.82 -6.50 7.09
CA ILE A 38 -5.12 -5.10 7.39
C ILE A 38 -4.11 -4.27 6.60
N LEU A 39 -4.60 -3.55 5.60
CA LEU A 39 -3.82 -2.67 4.75
C LEU A 39 -4.01 -1.23 5.23
N ARG A 40 -2.94 -0.45 5.14
CA ARG A 40 -2.96 0.99 5.38
C ARG A 40 -2.51 1.73 4.13
N GLY A 41 -3.10 2.89 3.88
CA GLY A 41 -2.62 3.83 2.88
C GLY A 41 -1.14 4.19 3.09
N LEU A 42 -0.51 4.65 2.03
CA LEU A 42 0.87 5.13 2.02
C LEU A 42 0.88 6.62 1.65
N THR A 43 1.83 7.36 2.20
CA THR A 43 2.06 8.75 1.78
C THR A 43 2.57 8.79 0.34
N SER A 44 2.36 9.92 -0.35
CA SER A 44 2.90 10.15 -1.70
C SER A 44 4.40 9.89 -1.77
N SER A 45 5.17 10.42 -0.82
CA SER A 45 6.61 10.22 -0.71
C SER A 45 7.01 8.75 -0.59
N ARG A 46 6.21 7.93 0.08
CA ARG A 46 6.48 6.50 0.22
C ARG A 46 6.19 5.74 -1.07
N VAL A 47 5.06 6.03 -1.71
CA VAL A 47 4.69 5.44 -3.00
C VAL A 47 5.74 5.78 -4.07
N ASP A 48 6.18 7.05 -4.13
CA ASP A 48 7.20 7.49 -5.09
C ASP A 48 8.54 6.81 -4.85
N SER A 49 8.97 6.68 -3.59
CA SER A 49 10.19 5.95 -3.23
C SER A 49 10.13 4.46 -3.62
N ILE A 50 8.95 3.81 -3.50
CA ILE A 50 8.77 2.44 -4.00
C ILE A 50 8.87 2.43 -5.53
N ARG A 51 8.21 3.37 -6.22
CA ARG A 51 8.20 3.44 -7.70
C ARG A 51 9.60 3.61 -8.26
N GLU A 52 10.41 4.48 -7.68
CA GLU A 52 11.81 4.69 -8.07
C GLU A 52 12.64 3.41 -7.92
N ARG A 53 12.51 2.70 -6.79
CA ARG A 53 13.20 1.41 -6.56
C ARG A 53 12.81 0.34 -7.57
N CYS A 54 11.60 0.41 -8.12
CA CYS A 54 11.10 -0.52 -9.14
C CYS A 54 11.38 -0.06 -10.57
N THR A 55 11.96 1.12 -10.78
CA THR A 55 12.22 1.66 -12.11
C THR A 55 13.53 1.11 -12.67
N VAL A 56 13.44 0.32 -13.73
CA VAL A 56 14.60 -0.20 -14.45
C VAL A 56 14.95 0.76 -15.58
N ARG A 57 16.18 1.27 -15.57
CA ARG A 57 16.73 2.10 -16.63
C ARG A 57 17.54 1.24 -17.59
N ARG A 58 17.24 1.29 -18.89
CA ARG A 58 18.01 0.61 -19.93
C ARG A 58 18.37 1.58 -21.05
N THR A 59 19.64 1.61 -21.43
CA THR A 59 20.10 2.37 -22.60
C THR A 59 20.08 1.47 -23.82
N ILE A 60 19.18 1.75 -24.77
CA ILE A 60 19.06 1.00 -26.02
C ILE A 60 19.34 1.97 -27.17
N LYS A 61 20.40 1.68 -27.95
CA LYS A 61 20.81 2.49 -29.13
C LYS A 61 20.93 4.00 -28.84
N GLY A 62 21.49 4.35 -27.68
CA GLY A 62 21.70 5.75 -27.27
C GLY A 62 20.46 6.48 -26.72
N ARG A 63 19.32 5.80 -26.59
CA ARG A 63 18.14 6.30 -25.87
C ARG A 63 18.02 5.60 -24.53
N THR A 64 17.74 6.37 -23.48
CA THR A 64 17.43 5.82 -22.15
C THR A 64 15.93 5.55 -22.08
N GLU A 65 15.56 4.31 -21.85
CA GLU A 65 14.19 3.92 -21.52
C GLU A 65 14.09 3.63 -20.02
N GLU A 66 13.06 4.20 -19.39
CA GLU A 66 12.69 3.91 -18.00
C GLU A 66 11.40 3.09 -18.00
N LYS A 67 11.42 1.96 -17.29
CA LYS A 67 10.23 1.13 -17.13
C LYS A 67 10.10 0.71 -15.67
N VAL A 68 8.94 0.99 -15.09
CA VAL A 68 8.57 0.46 -13.77
C VAL A 68 8.26 -1.02 -13.91
N ASP A 69 8.88 -1.84 -13.08
CA ASP A 69 8.49 -3.24 -12.87
C ASP A 69 7.23 -3.27 -12.00
N THR A 70 6.07 -3.36 -12.65
CA THR A 70 4.75 -3.32 -11.98
C THR A 70 4.56 -4.45 -10.97
N GLU A 71 5.09 -5.64 -11.25
CA GLU A 71 4.94 -6.79 -10.34
C GLU A 71 5.73 -6.55 -9.05
N VAL A 72 6.97 -6.06 -9.16
CA VAL A 72 7.80 -5.71 -8.00
C VAL A 72 7.23 -4.50 -7.26
N PHE A 73 6.69 -3.53 -8.00
CA PHE A 73 6.00 -2.37 -7.44
C PHE A 73 4.79 -2.76 -6.59
N ASN A 74 3.87 -3.56 -7.12
CA ASN A 74 2.70 -4.05 -6.38
C ASN A 74 3.10 -4.88 -5.17
N ALA A 75 4.12 -5.74 -5.32
CA ALA A 75 4.62 -6.54 -4.21
C ALA A 75 5.18 -5.70 -3.05
N LEU A 76 5.93 -4.64 -3.37
CA LEU A 76 6.45 -3.72 -2.36
C LEU A 76 5.35 -2.86 -1.74
N LEU A 77 4.40 -2.36 -2.53
CA LEU A 77 3.23 -1.65 -2.01
C LEU A 77 2.50 -2.48 -0.97
N ILE A 78 2.17 -3.73 -1.30
CA ILE A 78 1.46 -4.65 -0.41
C ILE A 78 2.30 -4.96 0.83
N SER A 79 3.60 -5.27 0.65
CA SER A 79 4.47 -5.61 1.76
C SER A 79 4.61 -4.47 2.78
N GLU A 80 4.65 -3.22 2.33
CA GLU A 80 4.86 -2.06 3.19
C GLU A 80 3.56 -1.47 3.76
N SER A 81 2.43 -1.64 3.06
CA SER A 81 1.10 -1.22 3.52
C SER A 81 0.46 -2.22 4.48
N THR A 82 0.89 -3.48 4.48
CA THR A 82 0.35 -4.51 5.38
C THR A 82 0.76 -4.23 6.83
N VAL A 83 -0.23 -3.91 7.67
CA VAL A 83 -0.06 -3.71 9.12
C VAL A 83 -0.13 -5.03 9.88
N ARG A 84 -1.04 -5.92 9.45
CA ARG A 84 -1.26 -7.22 10.09
C ARG A 84 -1.77 -8.24 9.08
N LEU A 85 -1.38 -9.50 9.26
CA LEU A 85 -1.94 -10.65 8.54
C LEU A 85 -2.57 -11.61 9.54
N GLU A 86 -3.70 -12.20 9.15
CA GLU A 86 -4.37 -13.26 9.90
C GLU A 86 -4.70 -14.40 8.94
N VAL A 87 -4.25 -15.62 9.24
CA VAL A 87 -4.53 -16.82 8.46
C VAL A 87 -4.98 -17.92 9.38
N LYS A 88 -6.22 -18.41 9.24
CA LYS A 88 -6.73 -19.56 10.03
C LYS A 88 -6.52 -19.40 11.54
N GLY A 89 -6.73 -18.19 12.07
CA GLY A 89 -6.53 -17.86 13.49
C GLY A 89 -5.07 -17.65 13.92
N LEU A 90 -4.11 -17.66 12.99
CA LEU A 90 -2.72 -17.26 13.24
C LEU A 90 -2.50 -15.80 12.84
N GLU A 91 -2.15 -14.96 13.81
CA GLU A 91 -1.72 -13.59 13.55
C GLU A 91 -0.21 -13.51 13.25
N LEU A 92 0.12 -12.75 12.20
CA LEU A 92 1.49 -12.42 11.80
C LEU A 92 1.63 -10.90 11.73
N THR A 93 2.84 -10.42 12.01
CA THR A 93 3.16 -8.98 12.01
C THR A 93 3.32 -8.39 10.60
N GLY A 94 3.27 -9.22 9.56
CA GLY A 94 3.38 -8.82 8.16
C GLY A 94 4.13 -9.86 7.33
N TRP A 95 4.41 -9.51 6.08
CA TRP A 95 5.04 -10.41 5.10
C TRP A 95 6.52 -10.73 5.39
N GLY A 96 7.18 -9.89 6.18
CA GLY A 96 8.56 -10.10 6.64
C GLY A 96 8.70 -11.02 7.85
N ASP A 97 7.60 -11.59 8.38
CA ASP A 97 7.64 -12.48 9.54
C ASP A 97 8.61 -13.64 9.30
N SER A 98 9.48 -13.92 10.29
CA SER A 98 10.53 -14.94 10.16
C SER A 98 9.97 -16.34 9.89
N ARG A 99 8.74 -16.62 10.32
CA ARG A 99 8.03 -17.87 10.06
C ARG A 99 7.68 -18.04 8.58
N ILE A 100 7.46 -16.93 7.86
CA ILE A 100 7.27 -16.90 6.41
C ILE A 100 8.62 -16.99 5.70
N THR A 101 9.52 -16.06 5.99
CA THR A 101 10.74 -15.84 5.20
C THR A 101 11.76 -16.97 5.36
N SER A 102 11.88 -17.56 6.57
CA SER A 102 12.85 -18.64 6.83
C SER A 102 12.47 -19.94 6.11
N ARG A 103 11.17 -20.27 6.07
CA ARG A 103 10.67 -21.49 5.42
C ARG A 103 10.88 -21.46 3.91
N LEU A 104 10.77 -20.27 3.32
CA LEU A 104 10.86 -20.05 1.88
C LEU A 104 12.23 -19.51 1.42
N LYS A 105 13.18 -19.31 2.35
CA LYS A 105 14.51 -18.72 2.09
C LYS A 105 14.43 -17.39 1.33
N LEU A 106 13.51 -16.53 1.76
CA LEU A 106 13.24 -15.25 1.10
C LEU A 106 14.09 -14.14 1.70
N SER A 107 14.52 -13.20 0.85
CA SER A 107 15.30 -12.02 1.24
C SER A 107 14.46 -10.92 1.88
N GLY A 108 13.13 -10.96 1.72
CA GLY A 108 12.23 -9.90 2.17
C GLY A 108 10.76 -10.25 2.01
N GLY A 109 9.90 -9.39 2.57
CA GLY A 109 8.44 -9.56 2.56
C GLY A 109 7.84 -9.45 1.16
N GLU A 110 8.43 -8.64 0.28
CA GLU A 110 7.96 -8.49 -1.10
C GLU A 110 8.09 -9.80 -1.89
N GLN A 111 9.12 -10.60 -1.61
CA GLN A 111 9.23 -11.93 -2.22
C GLN A 111 8.16 -12.89 -1.68
N ALA A 112 7.76 -12.74 -0.42
CA ALA A 112 6.68 -13.56 0.15
C ALA A 112 5.35 -13.24 -0.52
N VAL A 113 5.07 -11.95 -0.72
CA VAL A 113 3.89 -11.47 -1.46
C VAL A 113 3.86 -12.09 -2.86
N ARG A 114 4.94 -11.93 -3.65
CA ARG A 114 5.03 -12.48 -5.02
C ARG A 114 4.91 -13.99 -5.10
N ARG A 115 5.37 -14.69 -4.06
CA ARG A 115 5.34 -16.16 -4.03
C ARG A 115 3.98 -16.72 -3.61
N MET A 116 3.26 -16.00 -2.76
CA MET A 116 2.01 -16.48 -2.17
C MET A 116 0.76 -15.99 -2.91
N LEU A 117 0.78 -14.77 -3.43
CA LEU A 117 -0.34 -14.20 -4.19
C LEU A 117 -0.28 -14.60 -5.66
N LEU A 118 -1.43 -14.84 -6.25
CA LEU A 118 -1.57 -14.99 -7.70
C LEU A 118 -1.51 -13.61 -8.37
N ALA A 119 -1.21 -13.55 -9.67
CA ALA A 119 -1.06 -12.29 -10.40
C ALA A 119 -2.29 -11.36 -10.27
N GLY A 120 -3.51 -11.89 -10.43
CA GLY A 120 -4.73 -11.09 -10.26
C GLY A 120 -5.00 -10.67 -8.80
N GLU A 121 -4.56 -11.47 -7.82
CA GLU A 121 -4.63 -11.08 -6.40
C GLU A 121 -3.61 -9.97 -6.11
N LEU A 122 -2.40 -10.09 -6.65
CA LEU A 122 -1.34 -9.09 -6.52
C LEU A 122 -1.77 -7.73 -7.08
N ASP A 123 -2.32 -7.72 -8.29
CA ASP A 123 -2.77 -6.48 -8.94
C ASP A 123 -3.94 -5.84 -8.18
N ALA A 124 -4.97 -6.63 -7.85
CA ALA A 124 -6.15 -6.11 -7.14
C ALA A 124 -5.81 -5.54 -5.75
N VAL A 125 -4.92 -6.20 -5.01
CA VAL A 125 -4.49 -5.71 -3.70
C VAL A 125 -3.57 -4.49 -3.86
N GLY A 126 -2.70 -4.46 -4.88
CA GLY A 126 -1.88 -3.29 -5.20
C GLY A 126 -2.72 -2.06 -5.51
N ASP A 127 -3.74 -2.21 -6.34
CA ASP A 127 -4.71 -1.14 -6.65
C ASP A 127 -5.42 -0.66 -5.39
N LYS A 128 -5.86 -1.60 -4.53
CA LYS A 128 -6.49 -1.25 -3.26
C LYS A 128 -5.59 -0.43 -2.33
N VAL A 129 -4.29 -0.72 -2.30
CA VAL A 129 -3.33 0.09 -1.54
C VAL A 129 -3.21 1.50 -2.12
N LEU A 130 -3.23 1.64 -3.45
CA LEU A 130 -3.22 2.95 -4.10
C LEU A 130 -4.51 3.73 -3.80
N GLU A 131 -5.68 3.09 -3.85
CA GLU A 131 -6.96 3.70 -3.44
C GLU A 131 -6.89 4.23 -2.00
N LEU A 132 -6.41 3.43 -1.04
CA LEU A 132 -6.21 3.86 0.35
C LEU A 132 -5.18 4.99 0.50
N SER A 133 -4.28 5.11 -0.47
CA SER A 133 -3.29 6.19 -0.56
C SER A 133 -3.83 7.44 -1.26
N GLY A 134 -5.13 7.48 -1.59
CA GLY A 134 -5.79 8.64 -2.20
C GLY A 134 -5.69 8.70 -3.73
N PHE A 135 -5.27 7.62 -4.39
CA PHE A 135 -5.33 7.55 -5.85
C PHE A 135 -6.77 7.28 -6.31
N GLY A 136 -7.16 7.88 -7.44
CA GLY A 136 -8.51 7.70 -8.00
C GLY A 136 -9.63 8.40 -7.22
N VAL A 137 -9.28 9.30 -6.29
CA VAL A 137 -10.26 10.17 -5.63
C VAL A 137 -10.75 11.21 -6.64
N ASP A 138 -12.06 11.23 -6.87
CA ASP A 138 -12.71 12.30 -7.63
C ASP A 138 -12.70 13.56 -6.78
N ILE A 139 -11.95 14.57 -7.23
CA ILE A 139 -12.01 15.91 -6.66
C ILE A 139 -13.12 16.64 -7.41
N ASP A 140 -14.24 16.90 -6.74
CA ASP A 140 -15.31 17.72 -7.30
C ASP A 140 -14.71 19.08 -7.73
N ASP A 141 -14.89 19.43 -9.01
CA ASP A 141 -14.46 20.72 -9.55
C ASP A 141 -15.10 21.84 -8.72
N LEU A 142 -14.26 22.63 -8.04
CA LEU A 142 -14.68 23.90 -7.46
C LEU A 142 -15.13 24.82 -8.60
N LYS A 143 -16.44 24.86 -8.85
CA LYS A 143 -17.04 25.89 -9.71
C LYS A 143 -16.82 27.24 -9.04
N ASN A 144 -15.84 27.98 -9.55
CA ASN A 144 -15.64 29.40 -9.25
C ASN A 144 -16.79 30.26 -9.82
#